data_AF-A0A966ERS6-F1
#
_entry.id   AF-A0A966ERS6-F1
#
_cell.length_a   1.000
_cell.length_b   1.000
_cell.length_c   1.000
_cell.angle_alpha   90.00
_cell.angle_beta   90.00
_cell.angle_gamma   90.00
#
_symmetry.space_group_name_H-M   'P 1'
#
loop_
_entity.id
_entity.type
_entity.pdbx_description
1 polymer ?
#
loop_
_entity_poly.entity_id
_entity_poly.type
_entity_poly.pdbx_seq_one_letter_code
_entity_poly.pdbx_strand_id
1 'polypeptide(L)'
;MLKTNFFSYFSIIILEFLAKILYFPLWWYGVGLIKKVKSLFYFIKAKEEELGLGVWVKNILVPMYGQRDFAGRAISFFIRLIQVIFRSIILFVW
;
A
#
# COMPACT_ATOMS: atom_id res chain seq x y z
N MET A 1 -37.42 42.88 4.92
CA MET A 1 -36.36 43.30 3.98
C MET A 1 -35.01 42.94 4.60
N LEU A 2 -34.46 41.78 4.26
CA LEU A 2 -33.06 41.46 4.59
C LEU A 2 -32.19 42.39 3.76
N LYS A 3 -31.51 43.36 4.39
CA LYS A 3 -30.45 44.12 3.73
C LYS A 3 -29.32 43.13 3.44
N THR A 4 -29.24 42.67 2.19
CA THR A 4 -28.16 41.83 1.67
C THR A 4 -26.89 42.67 1.60
N ASN A 5 -26.12 42.67 2.68
CA ASN A 5 -24.79 43.27 2.70
C ASN A 5 -23.81 42.30 2.03
N PHE A 6 -23.63 42.45 0.71
CA PHE A 6 -22.67 41.68 -0.11
C PHE A 6 -21.30 41.51 0.58
N PHE A 7 -20.81 42.58 1.20
CA PHE A 7 -19.55 42.59 1.96
C PHE A 7 -19.53 41.60 3.15
N SER A 8 -20.65 41.42 3.85
CA SER A 8 -20.73 40.46 4.96
C SER A 8 -20.64 39.02 4.47
N TYR A 9 -21.33 38.69 3.37
CA TYR A 9 -21.26 37.36 2.76
C TYR A 9 -19.87 37.03 2.21
N PHE A 10 -19.25 38.00 1.54
CA PHE A 10 -17.88 37.85 1.04
C PHE A 10 -16.89 37.55 2.18
N SER A 11 -17.04 38.25 3.31
CA SER A 11 -16.19 38.03 4.50
C SER A 11 -16.38 36.64 5.10
N ILE A 12 -17.63 36.15 5.16
CA ILE A 12 -17.95 34.79 5.64
C ILE A 12 -17.31 33.74 4.72
N ILE A 13 -17.44 33.90 3.40
CA ILE A 13 -16.87 32.95 2.43
C ILE A 13 -15.34 32.89 2.55
N ILE A 14 -14.66 34.02 2.71
CA ILE A 14 -13.21 34.05 2.92
C ILE A 14 -12.83 33.32 4.21
N LEU A 15 -13.56 33.56 5.30
CA LEU A 15 -13.28 32.94 6.59
C LEU A 15 -13.48 31.41 6.53
N GLU A 16 -14.55 30.94 5.88
CA GLU A 16 -14.78 29.51 5.64
C GLU A 16 -13.69 28.88 4.78
N PHE A 17 -13.22 29.58 3.75
CA PHE A 17 -12.14 29.10 2.90
C PHE A 17 -10.82 28.96 3.67
N LEU A 18 -10.46 29.96 4.48
CA LEU A 18 -9.28 29.90 5.35
C LEU A 18 -9.41 28.78 6.40
N ALA A 19 -10.58 28.62 7.00
CA ALA A 19 -10.84 27.53 7.94
C ALA A 19 -10.67 26.15 7.28
N LYS A 20 -11.09 25.99 6.03
CA LYS A 20 -10.87 24.75 5.26
C LYS A 20 -9.41 24.50 4.95
N ILE A 21 -8.64 25.53 4.61
CA ILE A 21 -7.19 25.43 4.39
C ILE A 21 -6.47 24.98 5.68
N LEU A 22 -6.84 25.55 6.82
CA LEU A 22 -6.26 25.19 8.11
C LEU A 22 -6.71 23.80 8.59
N TYR A 23 -7.94 23.40 8.29
CA TYR A 23 -8.46 22.06 8.60
C TYR A 23 -7.85 20.97 7.71
N PHE A 24 -7.48 21.31 6.48
CA PHE A 24 -6.90 20.36 5.51
C PHE A 24 -5.71 19.55 6.05
N PRO A 25 -4.64 20.14 6.62
CA PRO A 25 -3.54 19.37 7.18
C PRO A 25 -3.99 18.50 8.36
N LEU A 26 -4.84 19.02 9.25
CA LEU A 26 -5.36 18.25 10.39
C LEU A 26 -6.12 17.00 9.92
N TRP A 27 -6.95 17.14 8.89
CA TRP A 27 -7.65 16.01 8.29
C TRP A 27 -6.70 15.04 7.59
N TRP A 28 -5.74 15.56 6.83
CA TRP A 28 -4.80 14.74 6.08
C TRP A 28 -3.93 13.88 7.00
N TYR A 29 -3.39 14.44 8.08
CA TYR A 29 -2.59 13.69 9.06
C TYR A 29 -3.41 12.80 10.00
N GLY A 30 -4.72 13.03 10.11
CA GLY A 30 -5.63 12.17 10.87
C GLY A 30 -6.32 11.13 9.99
N VAL A 31 -7.56 11.43 9.60
CA VAL A 31 -8.44 10.49 8.89
C VAL A 31 -7.92 10.16 7.49
N GLY A 32 -7.36 11.14 6.79
CA GLY A 32 -6.81 10.97 5.45
C GLY A 32 -5.67 9.94 5.44
N LEU A 33 -4.73 10.08 6.38
CA LEU A 33 -3.58 9.19 6.52
C LEU A 33 -4.04 7.76 6.83
N ILE A 34 -4.96 7.58 7.78
CA ILE A 34 -5.49 6.25 8.12
C ILE A 34 -6.13 5.59 6.89
N LYS A 35 -6.94 6.32 6.13
CA LYS A 35 -7.54 5.81 4.89
C LYS A 35 -6.49 5.42 3.86
N LYS A 36 -5.45 6.24 3.70
CA LYS A 36 -4.36 5.99 2.75
C LYS A 36 -3.53 4.77 3.15
N VAL A 37 -3.17 4.65 4.42
CA VAL A 37 -2.45 3.48 4.97
C VAL A 37 -3.28 2.20 4.79
N LYS A 38 -4.58 2.25 5.12
CA LYS A 38 -5.47 1.11 4.93
C LYS A 38 -5.57 0.69 3.46
N SER A 39 -5.67 1.66 2.55
CA SER A 39 -5.66 1.42 1.11
C SER A 39 -4.34 0.80 0.64
N LEU A 40 -3.19 1.29 1.14
CA LEU A 40 -1.88 0.72 0.84
C LEU A 40 -1.77 -0.73 1.32
N PHE A 41 -2.26 -1.02 2.52
CA PHE A 41 -2.27 -2.38 3.07
C PHE A 41 -3.09 -3.34 2.19
N TYR A 42 -4.31 -2.96 1.79
CA TYR A 42 -5.12 -3.79 0.89
C TYR A 42 -4.49 -3.98 -0.48
N PHE A 43 -3.83 -2.95 -1.01
CA PHE A 43 -3.09 -3.04 -2.27
C PHE A 43 -1.96 -4.06 -2.18
N ILE A 44 -1.11 -3.96 -1.16
CA ILE A 44 -0.01 -4.92 -0.93
C ILE A 44 -0.55 -6.33 -0.76
N LYS A 45 -1.62 -6.50 0.02
CA LYS A 45 -2.24 -7.82 0.23
C LYS A 45 -2.77 -8.42 -1.07
N ALA A 46 -3.49 -7.65 -1.88
CA ALA A 46 -4.00 -8.13 -3.16
C ALA A 46 -2.85 -8.52 -4.12
N LYS A 47 -1.74 -7.77 -4.09
CA LYS A 47 -0.56 -8.08 -4.90
C LYS A 47 0.20 -9.30 -4.39
N GLU A 48 0.27 -9.49 -3.08
CA GLU A 48 0.81 -10.70 -2.48
C GLU A 48 0.00 -11.94 -2.89
N GLU A 49 -1.34 -11.84 -2.88
CA GLU A 49 -2.24 -12.91 -3.34
C GLU A 49 -2.06 -13.23 -4.84
N GLU A 50 -1.85 -12.21 -5.68
CA GLU A 50 -1.57 -12.38 -7.12
C GLU A 50 -0.20 -13.03 -7.38
N LEU A 51 0.83 -12.61 -6.64
CA LEU A 51 2.21 -13.11 -6.81
C LEU A 51 2.48 -14.41 -6.04
N GLY A 52 1.62 -14.77 -5.09
CA GLY A 52 1.75 -15.95 -4.22
C GLY A 52 3.05 -15.96 -3.40
N LEU A 53 3.61 -14.79 -3.08
CA LEU A 53 4.91 -14.66 -2.43
C LEU A 53 5.03 -15.49 -1.14
N GLY A 54 4.00 -15.45 -0.29
CA GLY A 54 3.94 -16.21 0.95
C GLY A 54 3.96 -17.73 0.72
N VAL A 55 3.40 -18.21 -0.39
CA VAL A 55 3.45 -19.64 -0.76
C VAL A 55 4.87 -20.06 -1.10
N TRP A 56 5.60 -19.24 -1.86
CA TRP A 56 7.00 -19.51 -2.22
C TRP A 56 7.92 -19.48 -1.00
N VAL A 57 7.76 -18.49 -0.12
CA VAL A 57 8.52 -18.37 1.13
C VAL A 57 8.25 -19.57 2.04
N LYS A 58 6.98 -19.94 2.26
CA LYS A 58 6.60 -21.08 3.11
C LYS A 58 7.19 -22.40 2.60
N ASN A 59 7.31 -22.56 1.29
CA ASN A 59 7.80 -23.78 0.68
C ASN A 59 9.27 -23.68 0.22
N ILE A 60 10.07 -22.73 0.70
CA ILE A 60 11.43 -22.51 0.17
C ILE A 60 12.36 -23.72 0.32
N LEU A 61 12.13 -24.55 1.34
CA LEU A 61 12.92 -25.76 1.62
C LEU A 61 12.33 -27.05 1.00
N VAL A 62 11.18 -26.96 0.32
CA VAL A 62 10.53 -28.11 -0.30
C VAL A 62 11.18 -28.38 -1.66
N PRO A 63 11.66 -29.61 -1.93
CA PRO A 63 12.30 -29.95 -3.21
C PRO A 63 11.31 -29.78 -4.37
N MET A 64 11.74 -29.16 -5.49
CA MET A 64 10.88 -28.98 -6.67
C MET A 64 10.80 -30.24 -7.54
N TYR A 65 11.90 -30.98 -7.65
CA TYR A 65 12.05 -32.07 -8.62
C TYR A 65 11.82 -33.46 -8.02
N GLY A 66 11.29 -33.56 -6.80
CA GLY A 66 11.08 -34.84 -6.09
C GLY A 66 12.36 -35.59 -5.69
N GLN A 67 13.52 -35.14 -6.16
CA GLN A 67 14.82 -35.72 -5.89
C GLN A 67 15.32 -35.31 -4.49
N ARG A 68 15.69 -36.30 -3.67
CA ARG A 68 16.11 -36.09 -2.27
C ARG A 68 17.61 -35.87 -2.10
N ASP A 69 18.35 -35.87 -3.20
CA ASP A 69 19.79 -35.60 -3.20
C ASP A 69 20.09 -34.20 -2.66
N PHE A 70 21.17 -34.08 -1.91
CA PHE A 70 21.59 -32.82 -1.30
C PHE A 70 21.78 -31.72 -2.36
N ALA A 71 22.37 -32.07 -3.50
CA ALA A 71 22.53 -31.18 -4.65
C ALA A 71 21.17 -30.70 -5.21
N GLY A 72 20.20 -31.60 -5.37
CA GLY A 72 18.86 -31.26 -5.87
C GLY A 72 18.07 -30.36 -4.92
N ARG A 73 18.23 -30.56 -3.61
CA ARG A 73 17.65 -29.68 -2.58
C ARG A 73 18.30 -28.29 -2.59
N ALA A 74 19.62 -28.22 -2.71
CA ALA A 74 20.33 -26.94 -2.81
C ALA A 74 19.88 -26.14 -4.04
N ILE A 75 19.82 -26.77 -5.22
CA ILE A 75 19.35 -26.13 -6.45
C ILE A 75 17.90 -25.65 -6.29
N SER A 76 17.01 -26.49 -5.73
CA SER A 76 15.61 -26.12 -5.49
C SER A 76 15.49 -24.89 -4.58
N PHE A 77 16.31 -24.82 -3.53
CA PHE A 77 16.35 -23.67 -2.63
C PHE A 77 16.79 -22.40 -3.35
N PHE A 78 17.88 -22.45 -4.13
CA PHE A 78 18.39 -21.28 -4.86
C PHE A 78 17.39 -20.76 -5.91
N ILE A 79 16.75 -21.65 -6.66
CA ILE A 79 15.72 -21.25 -7.64
C ILE A 79 14.53 -20.58 -6.93
N ARG A 80 14.04 -21.15 -5.83
CA ARG A 80 12.94 -20.55 -5.05
C ARG A 80 13.37 -19.21 -4.43
N LEU A 81 14.60 -19.09 -3.95
CA LEU A 81 15.15 -17.84 -3.41
C LEU A 81 15.16 -16.73 -4.47
N ILE A 82 15.63 -17.04 -5.68
CA ILE A 82 15.62 -16.11 -6.81
C ILE A 82 14.18 -15.70 -7.15
N GLN A 83 13.25 -16.66 -7.22
CA GLN A 83 11.83 -16.38 -7.49
C GLN A 83 11.21 -15.45 -6.43
N VAL A 84 11.52 -15.66 -5.14
CA VAL A 84 11.07 -14.77 -4.06
C VAL A 84 11.63 -13.37 -4.24
N ILE A 85 12.94 -13.23 -4.51
CA ILE A 85 13.59 -11.93 -4.71
C ILE A 85 12.96 -11.18 -5.90
N PHE A 86 12.80 -11.81 -7.05
CA PHE A 86 12.20 -11.18 -8.23
C PHE A 86 10.75 -10.76 -7.99
N ARG A 87 9.93 -11.63 -7.39
CA ARG A 87 8.53 -11.30 -7.07
C ARG A 87 8.44 -10.19 -6.01
N SER A 88 9.37 -10.13 -5.05
CA SER A 88 9.45 -9.02 -4.09
C SER A 88 9.82 -7.71 -4.78
N ILE A 89 10.77 -7.70 -5.72
CA ILE A 89 11.11 -6.51 -6.50
C ILE A 89 9.90 -6.03 -7.30
N ILE A 90 9.18 -6.94 -7.97
CA ILE A 90 7.97 -6.60 -8.73
C ILE A 90 6.90 -5.97 -7.82
N LEU A 91 6.74 -6.47 -6.58
CA LEU A 91 5.81 -5.90 -5.61
C LEU A 91 6.18 -4.48 -5.14
N PHE A 92 7.47 -4.11 -5.15
CA PHE A 92 7.92 -2.77 -4.76
C PHE A 92 8.06 -1.77 -5.93
N VAL A 93 8.24 -2.26 -7.16
CA VAL A 93 8.41 -1.41 -8.36
C VAL A 93 7.06 -1.02 -9.00
N TRP A 94 5.99 -1.78 -8.72
CA TRP A 94 4.63 -1.52 -9.23
C TRP A 94 3.79 -0.70 -8.25
#